data_AF-A0A3D2LGH7-F1
#
_entry.id   AF-A0A3D2LGH7-F1
#
_cell.length_a   1.000
_cell.length_b   1.000
_cell.length_c   1.000
_cell.angle_alpha   90.00
_cell.angle_beta   90.00
_cell.angle_gamma   90.00
#
_symmetry.space_group_name_H-M   'P 1'
#
loop_
_entity.id
_entity.type
_entity.pdbx_description
1 polymer ?
#
loop_
_entity_poly.entity_id
_entity_poly.type
_entity_poly.pdbx_seq_one_letter_code
_entity_poly.pdbx_strand_id
1 'polypeptide(L)'
;LYDFIVMNPPFHVGRADAASLGQDFIRSAAKALRGSGQLWLVANRHLPYEEVLGECFKTFEMLEDSGGYKILRAEKPKRKR
;
A
#
# COMPACT_ATOMS: atom_id res chain seq x y z
N LEU A 1 0.03 11.21 -13.53
CA LEU A 1 0.00 11.19 -12.05
C LEU A 1 -1.44 11.28 -11.60
N TYR A 2 -1.80 10.58 -10.53
CA TYR A 2 -3.16 10.49 -9.98
C TYR A 2 -3.28 11.19 -8.63
N ASP A 3 -4.50 11.60 -8.29
CA ASP A 3 -4.82 12.18 -6.98
C ASP A 3 -5.13 11.09 -5.94
N PHE A 4 -5.77 10.01 -6.38
CA PHE A 4 -6.12 8.86 -5.54
C PHE A 4 -5.80 7.56 -6.26
N ILE A 5 -5.32 6.58 -5.50
CA ILE A 5 -5.24 5.18 -5.91
C ILE A 5 -5.89 4.34 -4.81
N VAL A 6 -6.76 3.42 -5.20
CA VAL A 6 -7.41 2.45 -4.31
C VAL A 6 -7.02 1.05 -4.78
N MET A 7 -6.64 0.16 -3.86
CA MET A 7 -6.23 -1.19 -4.22
C MET A 7 -6.56 -2.25 -3.16
N ASN A 8 -6.74 -3.48 -3.66
CA ASN A 8 -6.70 -4.72 -2.89
C ASN A 8 -5.70 -5.66 -3.59
N PRO A 9 -4.40 -5.59 -3.25
CA PRO A 9 -3.35 -6.31 -3.95
C PRO A 9 -3.55 -7.83 -3.86
N PRO A 10 -3.15 -8.59 -4.91
CA PRO A 10 -3.09 -10.03 -4.81
C PRO A 10 -2.10 -10.44 -3.71
N PHE A 11 -2.47 -11.44 -2.91
CA PHE A 11 -1.67 -11.91 -1.77
C PHE A 11 -1.18 -13.35 -1.92
N HIS A 12 -1.59 -14.06 -2.97
CA HIS A 12 -1.10 -15.40 -3.30
C HIS A 12 -0.76 -15.52 -4.79
N VAL A 13 0.24 -16.33 -5.09
CA VAL A 13 0.47 -16.89 -6.43
C VAL A 13 0.40 -18.42 -6.28
N GLY A 14 -0.68 -19.01 -6.77
CA GLY A 14 -1.00 -20.40 -6.47
C GLY A 14 -1.35 -20.59 -4.99
N ARG A 15 -0.59 -21.41 -4.26
CA ARG A 15 -0.77 -21.64 -2.81
C ARG A 15 0.24 -20.88 -1.94
N ALA A 16 1.21 -20.20 -2.53
CA ALA A 16 2.25 -19.49 -1.79
C ALA A 16 1.87 -18.03 -1.60
N ASP A 17 2.19 -17.50 -0.43
CA ASP A 17 2.07 -16.07 -0.13
C ASP A 17 2.98 -15.26 -1.08
N ALA A 18 2.40 -14.23 -1.68
CA ALA A 18 3.06 -13.36 -2.64
C ALA A 18 3.14 -11.92 -2.10
N ALA A 19 3.58 -11.77 -0.84
CA ALA A 19 3.70 -10.46 -0.20
C ALA A 19 4.55 -9.48 -1.04
N SER A 20 5.61 -9.95 -1.68
CA SER A 20 6.46 -9.16 -2.58
C SER A 20 5.68 -8.54 -3.75
N LEU A 21 4.72 -9.27 -4.33
CA LEU A 21 3.87 -8.75 -5.41
C LEU A 21 3.02 -7.57 -4.93
N GLY A 22 2.43 -7.67 -3.73
CA GLY A 22 1.70 -6.55 -3.14
C GLY A 22 2.60 -5.36 -2.79
N GLN A 23 3.83 -5.61 -2.36
CA GLN A 23 4.83 -4.56 -2.14
C GLN A 23 5.17 -3.83 -3.45
N ASP A 24 5.29 -4.55 -4.57
CA ASP A 24 5.52 -3.95 -5.88
C ASP A 24 4.34 -3.10 -6.38
N PHE A 25 3.10 -3.51 -6.05
CA PHE A 25 1.91 -2.68 -6.28
C PHE A 25 1.98 -1.37 -5.50
N ILE A 26 2.37 -1.40 -4.22
CA ILE A 26 2.53 -0.21 -3.38
C ILE A 26 3.61 0.72 -3.95
N ARG A 27 4.77 0.18 -4.34
CA ARG A 27 5.85 0.96 -4.97
C ARG A 27 5.40 1.61 -6.28
N SER A 28 4.62 0.88 -7.09
CA SER A 28 4.08 1.38 -8.35
C SER A 28 3.06 2.50 -8.11
N ALA A 29 2.18 2.35 -7.13
CA ALA A 29 1.21 3.38 -6.77
C ALA A 29 1.88 4.66 -6.27
N ALA A 30 2.91 4.55 -5.41
CA ALA A 30 3.64 5.71 -4.94
C ALA A 30 4.27 6.54 -6.07
N LYS A 31 4.79 5.87 -7.11
CA LYS A 31 5.33 6.54 -8.32
C LYS A 31 4.24 7.20 -9.17
N ALA A 32 3.04 6.63 -9.18
CA ALA A 32 1.94 7.09 -10.01
C ALA A 32 1.14 8.24 -9.36
N LEU A 33 1.29 8.48 -8.06
CA LEU A 33 0.58 9.56 -7.33
C LEU A 33 1.25 10.94 -7.47
N ARG A 34 0.43 11.99 -7.44
CA ARG A 34 0.91 13.37 -7.24
C ARG A 34 1.52 13.53 -5.85
N GLY A 35 2.28 14.61 -5.63
CA GLY A 35 2.91 14.88 -4.33
C GLY A 35 1.92 15.05 -3.16
N SER A 36 0.67 15.42 -3.47
CA SER A 36 -0.46 15.50 -2.52
C SER A 36 -1.42 14.31 -2.63
N GLY A 37 -1.11 13.32 -3.46
CA GLY A 37 -1.99 12.18 -3.71
C GLY A 37 -2.02 11.19 -2.55
N GLN A 38 -3.07 10.37 -2.53
CA GLN A 38 -3.33 9.39 -1.48
C GLN A 38 -3.45 7.97 -2.04
N LEU A 39 -2.93 7.01 -1.28
CA LEU A 39 -3.16 5.59 -1.47
C LEU A 39 -4.13 5.07 -0.41
N TRP A 40 -5.11 4.30 -0.85
CA TRP A 40 -6.01 3.52 0.00
C TRP A 40 -5.83 2.04 -0.31
N LEU A 41 -5.53 1.25 0.71
CA LEU A 41 -5.15 -0.15 0.60
C LEU A 41 -5.98 -0.98 1.58
N VAL A 42 -6.62 -2.03 1.09
CA VAL A 42 -7.12 -3.12 1.93
C VAL A 42 -6.24 -4.35 1.73
N ALA A 43 -5.94 -5.07 2.82
CA ALA A 43 -5.09 -6.27 2.79
C ALA A 43 -5.46 -7.21 3.94
N ASN A 44 -5.11 -8.50 3.83
CA ASN A 44 -5.18 -9.43 4.95
C ASN A 44 -4.24 -8.97 6.08
N ARG A 45 -4.67 -9.10 7.34
CA ARG A 45 -3.98 -8.57 8.53
C ARG A 45 -2.51 -8.97 8.63
N HIS A 46 -2.19 -10.23 8.31
CA HIS A 46 -0.86 -10.82 8.46
C HIS A 46 0.17 -10.32 7.43
N LEU A 47 -0.25 -9.63 6.37
CA LEU A 47 0.66 -9.18 5.31
C LEU A 47 1.49 -7.96 5.77
N PRO A 48 2.83 -7.99 5.69
CA PRO A 48 3.68 -6.94 6.25
C PRO A 48 3.88 -5.76 5.28
N TYR A 49 2.84 -4.95 5.06
CA TYR A 49 2.89 -3.82 4.14
C TYR A 49 3.34 -2.49 4.77
N GLU A 50 3.37 -2.41 6.10
CA GLU A 50 3.73 -1.22 6.85
C GLU A 50 5.15 -0.73 6.52
N GLU A 51 6.10 -1.66 6.36
CA GLU A 51 7.49 -1.34 6.03
C GLU A 51 7.59 -0.65 4.67
N VAL A 52 7.03 -1.25 3.61
CA VAL A 52 7.06 -0.66 2.27
C VAL A 52 6.27 0.64 2.16
N LEU A 53 5.19 0.80 2.95
CA LEU A 53 4.48 2.07 3.06
C LEU A 53 5.38 3.14 3.70
N GLY A 54 6.08 2.80 4.78
CA GLY A 54 7.06 3.66 5.42
C GLY A 54 8.22 4.05 4.49
N GLU A 55 8.65 3.17 3.60
CA GLU A 55 9.65 3.47 2.57
C GLU A 55 9.13 4.43 1.49
N CYS A 56 7.88 4.23 1.05
CA CYS A 56 7.32 4.91 -0.13
C CYS A 56 6.60 6.23 0.19
N PHE A 57 6.10 6.41 1.40
CA PHE A 57 5.28 7.56 1.80
C PHE A 57 5.89 8.29 2.99
N LYS A 58 5.58 9.58 3.15
CA LYS A 58 6.00 10.31 4.36
C LYS A 58 5.21 9.88 5.58
N THR A 59 3.93 9.56 5.41
CA THR A 59 3.02 9.17 6.48
C THR A 59 2.06 8.10 5.96
N PHE A 60 1.72 7.16 6.82
CA PHE A 60 0.61 6.25 6.63
C PHE A 60 -0.07 6.00 7.98
N GLU A 61 -1.31 5.56 7.94
CA GLU A 61 -2.08 5.18 9.12
C GLU A 61 -2.93 3.95 8.83
N MET A 62 -3.21 3.18 9.88
CA MET A 62 -4.19 2.10 9.85
C MET A 62 -5.53 2.66 10.31
N LEU A 63 -6.49 2.67 9.39
CA LEU A 63 -7.83 3.20 9.63
C LEU A 63 -8.75 2.17 10.27
N GLU A 64 -8.55 0.88 9.94
CA GLU A 64 -9.35 -0.24 10.45
C GLU A 64 -8.46 -1.48 10.55
N ASP A 65 -8.72 -2.30 11.58
CA ASP A 65 -8.14 -3.64 11.72
C ASP A 65 -9.18 -4.61 12.31
N SER A 66 -9.99 -5.20 11.44
CA SER A 66 -11.12 -6.04 11.83
C SER A 66 -11.43 -7.10 10.78
N GLY A 67 -12.09 -8.18 11.19
CA GLY A 67 -12.54 -9.25 10.28
C GLY A 67 -11.42 -9.98 9.52
N GLY A 68 -10.18 -9.92 9.99
CA GLY A 68 -9.01 -10.50 9.31
C GLY A 68 -8.38 -9.61 8.23
N TYR A 69 -8.88 -8.39 8.06
CA TYR A 69 -8.39 -7.40 7.12
C TYR A 69 -7.93 -6.13 7.84
N LYS A 70 -7.07 -5.37 7.18
CA LYS A 70 -6.69 -4.02 7.58
C LYS A 70 -6.89 -3.04 6.43
N ILE A 71 -7.31 -1.83 6.76
CA ILE A 71 -7.38 -0.70 5.83
C ILE A 71 -6.27 0.28 6.21
N LEU A 72 -5.43 0.60 5.23
CA LEU A 72 -4.29 1.50 5.36
C LEU A 72 -4.47 2.68 4.41
N ARG A 73 -4.22 3.89 4.90
CA ARG A 73 -4.14 5.10 4.09
C ARG A 73 -2.72 5.65 4.14
N ALA A 74 -2.15 5.96 2.98
CA ALA A 74 -0.82 6.55 2.90
C ALA A 74 -0.82 7.81 2.04
N GLU A 75 -0.01 8.80 2.43
CA GLU A 75 -0.03 10.14 1.85
C GLU A 75 1.38 10.66 1.59
N LYS A 76 1.45 11.68 0.73
CA LYS A 76 2.71 12.39 0.40
C LYS A 76 3.80 11.41 -0.05
N PRO A 77 3.64 10.79 -1.24
CA PRO A 77 4.64 9.88 -1.78
C PRO A 77 6.03 10.51 -1.78
N LYS A 78 7.03 9.75 -1.32
CA LYS A 78 8.43 10.16 -1.36
C LYS A 78 8.91 10.09 -2.81
N ARG A 79 9.47 11.20 -3.31
CA ARG A 79 10.18 11.20 -4.59
C ARG A 79 11.65 10.93 -4.34
N LYS A 80 12.22 9.93 -5.02
CA LYS A 80 13.67 9.87 -5.20
C LYS A 80 14.05 11.08 -6.05
N ARG A 81 14.98 11.89 -5.54
CA ARG A 81 15.59 12.98 -6.30
C ARG A 81 16.42 12.40 -7.43
#